data_AF-A0A1B0GJQ3-F1
#
_entry.id   AF-A0A1B0GJQ3-F1
#
_cell.length_a   1.000
_cell.length_b   1.000
_cell.length_c   1.000
_cell.angle_alpha   90.00
_cell.angle_beta   90.00
_cell.angle_gamma   90.00
#
_symmetry.space_group_name_H-M   'P 1'
#
loop_
_entity.id
_entity.type
_entity.pdbx_description
1 polymer ?
#
loop_
_entity_poly.entity_id
_entity_poly.type
_entity_poly.pdbx_seq_one_letter_code
_entity_poly.pdbx_strand_id
1 'polypeptide(L)' 'MEEARELRYLKVTVPRFTKHSWMAFPAFRGAYKHVQLHIEFRPESFDGIILLTGERDDLTGDFMALLIHQGFIEFW' A
#
# COMPACT_ATOMS: atom_id res chain seq x y z
N MET A 1 -2.63 -40.29 -7.69
CA MET A 1 -2.25 -40.33 -6.27
C MET A 1 -2.00 -38.90 -5.83
N GLU A 2 -3.04 -38.28 -5.28
CA GLU A 2 -3.00 -37.26 -4.20
C GLU A 2 -2.00 -36.08 -4.25
N GLU A 3 -2.05 -35.20 -5.27
CA GLU A 3 -1.50 -33.83 -5.15
C GLU A 3 -2.58 -32.74 -5.15
N ALA A 4 -3.84 -33.14 -4.98
CA ALA A 4 -4.95 -32.23 -4.70
C ALA A 4 -5.16 -32.14 -3.18
N ARG A 5 -4.20 -31.61 -2.43
CA ARG A 5 -4.38 -31.34 -1.00
C ARG A 5 -3.88 -29.96 -0.58
N GLU A 6 -4.83 -29.21 -0.04
CA GLU A 6 -4.66 -28.03 0.80
C GLU A 6 -4.27 -26.71 0.11
N LEU A 7 -5.21 -26.17 -0.68
CA LEU A 7 -5.48 -24.74 -0.56
C LEU A 7 -6.03 -24.51 0.86
N ARG A 8 -5.12 -24.41 1.85
CA ARG A 8 -5.46 -23.90 3.16
C ARG A 8 -6.20 -22.59 2.93
N TYR A 9 -7.43 -22.47 3.43
CA TYR A 9 -8.15 -21.22 3.48
C TYR A 9 -7.26 -20.21 4.23
N LEU A 10 -6.49 -19.43 3.47
CA LEU A 10 -5.76 -18.28 4.00
C LEU A 10 -6.83 -17.34 4.52
N LYS A 11 -6.93 -17.24 5.85
CA LYS A 11 -7.77 -16.24 6.49
C LYS A 11 -7.15 -14.87 6.21
N VAL A 12 -7.47 -14.30 5.06
CA VAL A 12 -7.06 -12.95 4.70
C VAL A 12 -7.81 -12.01 5.64
N THR A 13 -7.09 -11.46 6.61
CA THR A 13 -7.63 -10.42 7.49
C THR A 13 -7.30 -9.10 6.82
N VAL A 14 -8.31 -8.40 6.33
CA VAL A 14 -8.14 -7.07 5.74
C VAL A 14 -7.95 -6.07 6.89
N PRO A 15 -6.80 -5.41 7.00
CA PRO A 15 -6.57 -4.44 8.07
C PRO A 15 -7.44 -3.20 7.83
N ARG A 16 -8.03 -2.69 8.91
CA ARG A 16 -8.74 -1.41 8.92
C ARG A 16 -7.82 -0.36 9.52
N PHE A 17 -7.60 0.71 8.79
CA PHE A 17 -6.76 1.82 9.24
C PHE A 17 -7.60 2.97 9.79
N THR A 18 -7.05 3.63 10.79
CA THR A 18 -7.51 4.91 11.33
C THR A 18 -6.41 5.96 11.14
N LYS A 19 -6.65 7.20 11.56
CA LYS A 19 -5.71 8.34 11.37
C LYS A 19 -4.30 8.11 11.92
N HIS A 20 -4.11 7.20 12.87
CA HIS A 20 -2.82 6.95 13.55
C HIS A 20 -2.33 5.51 13.42
N SER A 21 -2.67 4.83 12.32
CA SER A 21 -2.23 3.45 12.07
C SER A 21 -1.73 3.31 10.64
N TRP A 22 -0.62 2.58 10.47
CA TRP A 22 -0.04 2.30 9.17
C TRP A 22 0.64 0.92 9.16
N MET A 23 0.96 0.41 7.98
CA MET A 23 1.87 -0.71 7.80
C MET A 23 3.13 -0.20 7.11
N ALA A 24 4.28 -0.57 7.66
CA ALA A 24 5.57 -0.30 7.05
C ALA A 24 6.08 -1.58 6.39
N PHE A 25 6.58 -1.45 5.16
CA PHE A 25 7.17 -2.54 4.40
C PHE A 25 8.67 -2.31 4.24
N PRO A 26 9.47 -3.37 4.06
CA PRO A 26 10.88 -3.21 3.68
C PRO A 26 11.02 -2.38 2.41
N ALA A 27 12.08 -1.58 2.32
CA ALA A 27 12.36 -0.76 1.15
C ALA A 27 12.39 -1.61 -0.13
N PHE A 28 11.77 -1.10 -1.20
CA PHE A 28 11.72 -1.80 -2.47
C PHE A 28 13.12 -1.94 -3.07
N ARG A 29 13.56 -3.18 -3.30
CA ARG A 29 14.82 -3.44 -4.01
C ARG A 29 14.59 -3.26 -5.50
N GLY A 30 15.29 -2.30 -6.13
CA GLY A 30 15.22 -2.12 -7.59
C GLY A 30 14.06 -1.26 -8.11
N ALA A 31 13.32 -0.57 -7.23
CA ALA A 31 12.19 0.29 -7.61
C ALA A 31 12.57 1.50 -8.48
N TYR A 32 13.87 1.78 -8.65
CA TYR A 32 14.36 2.89 -9.47
C TYR A 32 14.15 2.71 -10.99
N LYS A 33 13.72 1.52 -11.46
CA LYS A 33 13.51 1.26 -12.90
C LYS A 33 12.05 1.09 -13.29
N HIS A 34 11.24 0.47 -12.44
CA HIS A 34 9.85 0.16 -12.74
C HIS A 34 9.10 -0.10 -11.43
N VAL A 35 7.97 0.57 -11.25
CA VAL A 35 7.08 0.36 -10.11
C VAL A 35 5.73 -0.10 -10.64
N GLN A 36 5.23 -1.21 -10.12
CA GLN A 36 3.88 -1.70 -10.40
C GLN A 36 3.15 -1.85 -9.07
N LEU A 37 2.02 -1.17 -8.92
CA LEU A 37 1.18 -1.24 -7.73
C LEU A 37 -0.18 -1.83 -8.08
N HIS A 38 -0.65 -2.74 -7.24
CA HIS A 38 -2.03 -3.20 -7.25
C HIS A 38 -2.54 -3.11 -5.82
N ILE A 39 -3.54 -2.25 -5.60
CA ILE A 39 -4.07 -1.94 -4.27
C ILE A 39 -5.59 -2.03 -4.35
N GLU A 40 -6.17 -2.80 -3.43
CA GLU A 40 -7.61 -2.90 -3.22
C GLU A 40 -7.92 -2.38 -1.82
N PHE A 41 -8.82 -1.40 -1.72
CA PHE A 41 -9.21 -0.81 -0.45
C PHE A 41 -10.65 -0.29 -0.50
N ARG A 42 -11.25 -0.13 0.68
CA ARG A 42 -12.54 0.54 0.85
C ARG A 42 -12.31 1.83 1.63
N PRO A 43 -12.45 3.02 1.01
CA PRO A 43 -12.25 4.27 1.72
C PRO A 43 -13.35 4.46 2.78
N GLU A 44 -12.94 4.88 3.99
CA GLU A 44 -13.85 5.39 5.04
C GLU A 44 -13.80 6.93 5.14
N SER A 45 -12.96 7.59 4.32
CA SER A 45 -12.74 9.04 4.24
C SER A 45 -12.51 9.45 2.79
N PHE A 46 -12.87 10.69 2.46
CA PHE A 46 -12.58 11.30 1.14
C PHE A 46 -11.17 11.86 1.02
N ASP A 47 -10.46 11.96 2.14
CA ASP A 47 -9.08 12.44 2.19
C ASP A 47 -8.21 11.47 3.00
N GLY A 48 -7.04 11.13 2.49
CA GLY A 48 -6.09 10.25 3.16
C GLY A 48 -4.91 9.79 2.31
N ILE A 49 -3.93 9.18 2.97
CA ILE A 49 -2.73 8.60 2.34
C ILE A 49 -2.95 7.09 2.17
N ILE A 50 -2.76 6.58 0.96
CA ILE A 50 -2.81 5.13 0.65
C ILE A 50 -1.39 4.56 0.70
N LEU A 51 -0.44 5.24 0.07
CA LEU A 51 0.96 4.85 0.06
C LEU A 51 1.83 6.10 0.17
N LEU A 52 2.88 6.00 0.97
CA LEU A 52 3.96 6.98 1.03
C LEU A 52 5.29 6.22 1.06
N THR A 53 6.19 6.58 0.17
CA THR A 53 7.56 6.07 0.15
C THR A 53 8.50 7.20 -0.26
N GLY A 54 9.71 7.20 0.29
CA GLY A 54 10.73 8.18 -0.03
C GLY A 54 12.13 7.64 0.17
N GLU A 55 13.12 8.36 -0.33
CA GLU A 55 14.53 8.10 -0.03
C GLU A 55 14.80 8.15 1.47
N ARG A 56 14.10 9.05 2.17
CA ARG A 56 14.32 9.38 3.59
C ARG A 56 12.99 9.49 4.34
N ASP A 57 13.05 9.23 5.64
CA ASP A 57 11.89 9.26 6.53
C ASP A 57 11.30 10.66 6.72
N ASP A 58 12.10 11.70 6.49
CA ASP A 58 11.68 13.10 6.53
C ASP A 58 11.09 13.61 5.20
N LEU A 59 10.94 12.70 4.22
CA LEU A 59 10.48 12.99 2.85
C LEU A 59 11.36 14.00 2.11
N THR A 60 12.61 14.19 2.54
CA THR A 60 13.59 14.94 1.76
C THR A 60 14.17 14.05 0.64
N GLY A 61 14.40 14.65 -0.54
CA GLY A 61 14.81 13.91 -1.73
C GLY A 61 13.61 13.40 -2.53
N ASP A 62 13.82 12.31 -3.28
CA ASP A 62 12.78 11.71 -4.12
C ASP A 62 11.76 10.97 -3.27
N PHE A 63 10.48 11.18 -3.58
CA PHE A 63 9.36 10.49 -2.96
C PHE A 63 8.31 10.11 -4.00
N MET A 64 7.41 9.21 -3.60
CA MET A 64 6.22 8.86 -4.35
C MET A 64 5.06 8.74 -3.36
N ALA A 65 3.92 9.32 -3.69
CA ALA A 65 2.72 9.26 -2.88
C ALA A 65 1.48 8.90 -3.70
N LEU A 66 0.65 8.02 -3.13
CA LEU A 66 -0.69 7.73 -3.64
C LEU A 66 -1.70 8.17 -2.57
N LEU A 67 -2.60 9.04 -2.96
CA LEU A 67 -3.52 9.74 -2.05
C LEU A 67 -4.97 9.55 -2.51
N ILE A 68 -5.89 9.78 -1.57
CA ILE A 68 -7.25 10.19 -1.88
C ILE A 68 -7.37 11.65 -1.48
N HIS A 69 -7.85 12.49 -2.40
CA HIS A 69 -8.11 13.90 -2.15
C HIS A 69 -9.47 14.25 -2.75
N GLN A 70 -10.39 14.73 -1.90
CA GLN A 70 -11.78 15.02 -2.28
C GLN A 70 -12.49 13.86 -3.01
N GLY A 71 -12.14 12.62 -2.65
CA GLY A 71 -12.70 11.40 -3.25
C GLY A 71 -12.05 10.95 -4.56
N PHE A 72 -11.02 11.64 -5.04
CA PHE A 72 -10.27 11.27 -6.24
C PHE A 72 -8.89 10.72 -5.88
N ILE A 73 -8.38 9.82 -6.72
CA ILE A 73 -7.04 9.27 -6.56
C ILE A 73 -6.03 10.22 -7.17
N GLU A 74 -5.03 10.59 -6.38
CA GLU A 74 -3.91 11.41 -6.83
C GLU A 74 -2.59 10.63 -6.68
N PHE A 75 -1.71 10.79 -7.67
CA PHE A 75 -0.38 10.20 -7.69
C PHE A 75 0.64 11.34 -7.84
N TRP A 76 1.53 11.45 -6.86
CA TRP A 76 2.56 12.49 -6.75
C TRP A 76 3.95 11.87 -6.73
#